data_AF-A0A3B5PVE4-F1
#
_entry.id   AF-A0A3B5PVE4-F1
#
_cell.length_a   1.000
_cell.length_b   1.000
_cell.length_c   1.000
_cell.angle_alpha   90.00
_cell.angle_beta   90.00
_cell.angle_gamma   90.00
#
_symmetry.space_group_name_H-M   'P 1'
#
loop_
_entity.id
_entity.type
_entity.pdbx_description
1 polymer ?
#
loop_
_entity_poly.entity_id
_entity_poly.type
_entity_poly.pdbx_seq_one_letter_code
_entity_poly.pdbx_strand_id
1 'polypeptide(L)'
;GVLYCRSSPMSFSSRSFGQRSTGQKTMSVYGGAGGSGTRISVGQIDYLSRSGAINTNNLDLHVDANEKATLQNLNDRLASYLEKVHKLEKENERLEKQIAEWYTSKTVISHDYSAYMATIEDLQNKIREATMVNIRTYLEIDNSKLAADDFKMKYETELSMRQAVEADIAGLKRVLDDLTMCKMDLESQQETLKEELIMLKRNHEEDLAQLRKQMSGQVNVEVDAGSQVDLNRIMTEIREHYEALIAKNRKDLEQWHQSKVRHKAKGVAEQTTNLQTSHTEIKELKNTLQKYQIELQSHQSMKSSLEASLLETQQRYAAQLSGLQDVVTGLEAQLSSLSENIRENELKYSNLLDIKTRLELEISEYRRLLDGEDVSILIFKNINWFINPACLFAVVTKTIVVEETIVDGKVVSSSSSSKVVD
;
A
#
# COMPACT_ATOMS: atom_id res chain seq x y z
N GLY A 1 -44.07 24.21 5.60
CA GLY A 1 -44.14 22.95 4.83
C GLY A 1 -42.94 22.12 5.20
N VAL A 2 -43.17 21.03 5.90
CA VAL A 2 -42.16 20.07 6.37
C VAL A 2 -41.61 19.30 5.17
N LEU A 3 -40.29 19.26 4.99
CA LEU A 3 -39.63 18.28 4.11
C LEU A 3 -38.71 17.41 4.95
N TYR A 4 -39.19 16.20 5.19
CA TYR A 4 -38.51 15.12 5.88
C TYR A 4 -37.63 14.34 4.90
N CYS A 5 -36.44 13.98 5.38
CA CYS A 5 -35.62 12.79 5.13
C CYS A 5 -35.64 12.08 3.76
N ARG A 6 -34.43 11.85 3.23
CA ARG A 6 -34.06 10.49 2.79
C ARG A 6 -32.55 10.25 2.94
N SER A 7 -32.15 9.77 4.11
CA SER A 7 -30.82 9.23 4.36
C SER A 7 -30.83 7.75 3.95
N SER A 8 -30.00 7.38 2.98
CA SER A 8 -29.79 5.99 2.56
C SER A 8 -28.98 5.23 3.62
N PRO A 9 -29.36 4.00 4.00
CA PRO A 9 -28.51 3.15 4.82
C PRO A 9 -27.44 2.47 3.94
N MET A 10 -26.17 2.64 4.31
CA MET A 10 -25.06 1.82 3.82
C MET A 10 -25.20 0.41 4.39
N SER A 11 -25.59 -0.54 3.54
CA SER A 11 -25.59 -1.97 3.84
C SER A 11 -24.16 -2.52 3.88
N PHE A 12 -23.70 -2.94 5.05
CA PHE A 12 -22.50 -3.77 5.20
C PHE A 12 -22.84 -5.20 4.80
N SER A 13 -22.33 -5.68 3.67
CA SER A 13 -22.38 -7.11 3.31
C SER A 13 -21.24 -7.84 4.00
N SER A 14 -21.59 -8.67 4.98
CA SER A 14 -20.68 -9.67 5.57
C SER A 14 -20.42 -10.78 4.55
N ARG A 15 -19.26 -10.78 3.91
CA ARG A 15 -18.75 -11.94 3.18
C ARG A 15 -18.13 -12.92 4.18
N SER A 16 -18.84 -14.01 4.44
CA SER A 16 -18.31 -15.19 5.13
C SER A 16 -17.27 -15.88 4.23
N PHE A 17 -16.01 -15.92 4.68
CA PHE A 17 -15.00 -16.78 4.10
C PHE A 17 -15.19 -18.20 4.62
N GLY A 18 -15.67 -19.09 3.76
CA GLY A 18 -15.72 -20.52 4.03
C GLY A 18 -14.31 -21.10 4.16
N GLN A 19 -14.09 -21.85 5.24
CA GLN A 19 -12.91 -22.69 5.44
C GLN A 19 -12.80 -23.71 4.28
N ARG A 20 -11.70 -23.67 3.54
CA ARG A 20 -11.34 -24.75 2.62
C ARG A 20 -10.29 -25.64 3.29
N SER A 21 -10.74 -26.85 3.60
CA SER A 21 -9.94 -27.98 4.09
C SER A 21 -8.76 -28.27 3.15
N THR A 22 -7.59 -28.42 3.77
CA THR A 22 -6.35 -28.93 3.18
C THR A 22 -6.48 -30.43 2.93
N GLY A 23 -6.81 -30.80 1.69
CA GLY A 23 -6.63 -32.15 1.18
C GLY A 23 -5.19 -32.34 0.68
N GLN A 24 -4.43 -33.23 1.31
CA GLN A 24 -3.19 -33.76 0.76
C GLN A 24 -3.46 -34.39 -0.62
N LYS A 25 -2.79 -33.90 -1.66
CA LYS A 25 -2.71 -34.59 -2.95
C LYS A 25 -1.24 -34.88 -3.25
N THR A 26 -0.93 -36.17 -3.28
CA THR A 26 0.29 -36.74 -3.83
C THR A 26 0.39 -36.40 -5.31
N MET A 27 1.57 -35.96 -5.75
CA MET A 27 1.87 -35.71 -7.15
C MET A 27 1.86 -37.03 -7.94
N SER A 28 0.89 -37.16 -8.84
CA SER A 28 0.88 -38.17 -9.89
C SER A 28 1.71 -37.69 -11.08
N VAL A 29 2.67 -38.49 -11.50
CA VAL A 29 3.44 -38.30 -12.74
C VAL A 29 2.48 -38.47 -13.93
N TYR A 30 2.17 -37.37 -14.61
CA TYR A 30 1.47 -37.36 -15.88
C TYR A 30 2.51 -37.29 -17.00
N GLY A 31 2.91 -38.47 -17.50
CA GLY A 31 3.63 -38.62 -18.77
C GLY A 31 2.71 -39.31 -19.75
N GLY A 32 2.24 -38.61 -20.78
CA GLY A 32 1.29 -39.17 -21.72
C GLY A 32 0.94 -38.27 -22.90
N ALA A 33 1.83 -38.22 -23.89
CA ALA A 33 1.48 -37.97 -25.29
C ALA A 33 2.44 -38.79 -26.16
N GLY A 34 1.97 -39.92 -26.70
CA GLY A 34 2.73 -40.76 -27.62
C GLY A 34 2.73 -42.22 -27.21
N GLY A 35 1.71 -42.97 -27.64
CA GLY A 35 1.58 -44.39 -27.36
C GLY A 35 2.67 -45.24 -28.03
N SER A 36 3.29 -46.13 -27.24
CA SER A 36 3.63 -47.50 -27.62
C SER A 36 4.11 -48.23 -26.38
N GLY A 37 3.28 -49.15 -25.88
CA GLY A 37 3.58 -49.96 -24.71
C GLY A 37 4.65 -51.00 -25.02
N THR A 38 5.82 -50.85 -24.43
CA THR A 38 6.84 -51.91 -24.43
C THR A 38 6.58 -52.82 -23.24
N ARG A 39 6.11 -54.03 -23.51
CA ARG A 39 5.94 -55.10 -22.53
C ARG A 39 7.21 -55.96 -22.57
N ILE A 40 8.06 -55.88 -21.54
CA ILE A 40 9.19 -56.80 -21.39
C ILE A 40 8.71 -57.95 -20.50
N SER A 41 8.46 -59.11 -21.12
CA SER A 41 8.24 -60.36 -20.41
C SER A 41 9.59 -61.02 -20.17
N VAL A 42 9.98 -61.16 -18.90
CA VAL A 42 11.18 -61.92 -18.50
C VAL A 42 10.83 -63.41 -18.58
N GLY A 43 11.47 -64.11 -19.52
CA GLY A 43 11.39 -65.56 -19.64
C GLY A 43 12.32 -66.25 -18.65
N GLN A 44 11.71 -66.92 -17.67
CA GLN A 44 12.34 -67.84 -16.73
C GLN A 44 12.84 -69.08 -17.49
N ILE A 45 14.14 -69.36 -17.42
CA ILE A 45 14.73 -70.62 -17.89
C ILE A 45 14.97 -71.48 -16.65
N ASP A 46 14.32 -72.63 -16.63
CA ASP A 46 14.55 -73.67 -15.65
C ASP A 46 14.90 -74.99 -16.38
N TYR A 47 15.45 -75.92 -15.62
CA TYR A 47 15.83 -77.32 -15.93
C TYR A 47 17.31 -77.64 -16.22
N LEU A 48 17.97 -77.95 -15.11
CA LEU A 48 18.48 -79.28 -14.74
C LEU A 48 19.43 -80.03 -15.70
N SER A 49 20.68 -80.14 -15.22
CA SER A 49 21.38 -81.38 -14.86
C SER A 49 21.20 -82.63 -15.75
N ARG A 50 22.28 -83.02 -16.43
CA ARG A 50 22.75 -84.42 -16.40
C ARG A 50 24.27 -84.51 -16.52
N SER A 51 24.84 -85.00 -15.42
CA SER A 51 26.22 -85.44 -15.24
C SER A 51 26.52 -86.71 -16.04
N GLY A 52 27.79 -86.97 -16.34
CA GLY A 52 28.27 -88.32 -16.65
C GLY A 52 29.41 -88.39 -17.67
N ALA A 53 30.64 -88.28 -17.17
CA ALA A 53 31.86 -88.63 -17.90
C ALA A 53 31.91 -90.12 -18.23
N ILE A 54 32.34 -90.51 -19.43
CA ILE A 54 33.13 -91.73 -19.67
C ILE A 54 34.15 -91.46 -20.78
N ASN A 55 35.38 -91.81 -20.45
CA ASN A 55 36.59 -91.79 -21.25
C ASN A 55 36.68 -93.14 -21.98
N THR A 56 36.68 -93.18 -23.32
CA THR A 56 37.14 -94.38 -24.07
C THR A 56 37.69 -93.99 -25.44
N ASN A 57 38.95 -94.37 -25.62
CA ASN A 57 39.73 -94.33 -26.85
C ASN A 57 39.07 -95.07 -28.03
N ASN A 58 39.43 -94.63 -29.24
CA ASN A 58 39.41 -95.38 -30.49
C ASN A 58 38.21 -96.31 -30.75
N LEU A 59 37.24 -95.82 -31.54
CA LEU A 59 36.58 -96.68 -32.52
C LEU A 59 36.00 -95.84 -33.66
N ASP A 60 36.53 -96.10 -34.85
CA ASP A 60 35.97 -95.76 -36.16
C ASP A 60 34.49 -96.14 -36.23
N LEU A 61 33.60 -95.16 -36.41
CA LEU A 61 32.15 -95.34 -36.50
C LEU A 61 31.56 -94.36 -37.50
N HIS A 62 31.52 -94.83 -38.74
CA HIS A 62 30.60 -94.52 -39.82
C HIS A 62 29.45 -93.54 -39.47
N VAL A 63 29.58 -92.29 -39.95
CA VAL A 63 28.53 -91.26 -39.85
C VAL A 63 27.41 -91.59 -40.84
N ASP A 64 26.23 -91.87 -40.31
CA ASP A 64 25.01 -92.17 -41.05
C ASP A 64 24.58 -90.95 -41.88
N ALA A 65 24.19 -91.16 -43.14
CA ALA A 65 23.98 -90.07 -44.13
C ALA A 65 22.92 -89.02 -43.71
N ASN A 66 22.08 -89.35 -42.74
CA ASN A 66 21.02 -88.49 -42.22
C ASN A 66 21.57 -87.33 -41.36
N GLU A 67 22.58 -87.55 -40.51
CA GLU A 67 23.17 -86.47 -39.70
C GLU A 67 23.91 -85.45 -40.57
N LYS A 68 24.60 -85.93 -41.61
CA LYS A 68 25.28 -85.06 -42.58
C LYS A 68 24.31 -84.15 -43.33
N ALA A 69 23.11 -84.65 -43.68
CA ALA A 69 22.06 -83.84 -44.31
C ALA A 69 21.49 -82.78 -43.36
N THR A 70 21.33 -83.11 -42.08
CA THR A 70 20.87 -82.12 -41.08
C THR A 70 21.90 -81.02 -40.81
N LEU A 71 23.20 -81.36 -40.75
CA LEU A 71 24.29 -80.39 -40.64
C LEU A 71 24.40 -79.51 -41.88
N GLN A 72 24.19 -80.07 -43.07
CA GLN A 72 24.16 -79.28 -44.31
C GLN A 72 23.00 -78.27 -44.31
N ASN A 73 21.79 -78.68 -43.90
CA ASN A 73 20.65 -77.77 -43.80
C ASN A 73 20.89 -76.64 -42.79
N LEU A 74 21.55 -76.95 -41.67
CA LEU A 74 21.94 -75.94 -40.68
C LEU A 74 22.97 -74.96 -41.24
N ASN A 75 23.96 -75.45 -41.99
CA ASN A 75 24.97 -74.63 -42.65
C ASN A 75 24.36 -73.75 -43.74
N ASP A 76 23.44 -74.28 -44.55
CA ASP A 76 22.75 -73.51 -45.59
C ASP A 76 21.88 -72.40 -44.95
N ARG A 77 21.24 -72.70 -43.82
CA ARG A 77 20.48 -71.72 -43.04
C ARG A 77 21.40 -70.67 -42.41
N LEU A 78 22.56 -71.05 -41.88
CA LEU A 78 23.57 -70.12 -41.35
C LEU A 78 24.15 -69.23 -42.44
N ALA A 79 24.41 -69.77 -43.63
CA ALA A 79 24.82 -68.99 -44.80
C ALA A 79 23.74 -67.96 -45.18
N SER A 80 22.47 -68.34 -45.17
CA SER A 80 21.36 -67.40 -45.43
C SER A 80 21.24 -66.30 -44.36
N TYR A 81 21.54 -66.61 -43.09
CA TYR A 81 21.59 -65.60 -42.02
C TYR A 81 22.78 -64.64 -42.19
N LEU A 82 23.97 -65.15 -42.52
CA LEU A 82 25.14 -64.33 -42.80
C LEU A 82 24.91 -63.40 -43.99
N GLU A 83 24.27 -63.88 -45.06
CA GLU A 83 23.93 -63.05 -46.20
C GLU A 83 22.92 -61.95 -45.82
N LYS A 84 21.97 -62.25 -44.93
CA LYS A 84 21.01 -61.26 -44.42
C LYS A 84 21.68 -60.23 -43.51
N VAL A 85 22.62 -60.64 -42.66
CA VAL A 85 23.41 -59.72 -41.81
C VAL A 85 24.22 -58.76 -42.68
N HIS A 86 24.92 -59.25 -43.71
CA HIS A 86 25.65 -58.39 -44.63
C HIS A 86 24.77 -57.41 -45.40
N LYS A 87 23.56 -57.82 -45.80
CA LYS A 87 22.58 -56.90 -46.41
C LYS A 87 22.14 -55.80 -45.44
N LEU A 88 21.91 -56.13 -44.17
CA LEU A 88 21.52 -55.16 -43.15
C LEU A 88 22.68 -54.23 -42.77
N GLU A 89 23.91 -54.73 -42.66
CA GLU A 89 25.10 -53.92 -42.42
C GLU A 89 25.28 -52.87 -43.53
N LYS A 90 25.14 -53.29 -44.79
CA LYS A 90 25.26 -52.39 -45.95
C LYS A 90 24.17 -51.32 -45.97
N GLU A 91 22.93 -51.67 -45.59
CA GLU A 91 21.84 -50.69 -45.49
C GLU A 91 22.02 -49.73 -44.30
N ASN A 92 22.54 -50.21 -43.17
CA ASN A 92 22.90 -49.35 -42.05
C ASN A 92 23.98 -48.35 -42.44
N GLU A 93 25.05 -48.79 -43.10
CA GLU A 93 26.12 -47.90 -43.58
C GLU A 93 25.56 -46.85 -44.55
N ARG A 94 24.62 -47.23 -45.43
CA ARG A 94 23.94 -46.29 -46.33
C ARG A 94 23.10 -45.26 -45.57
N LEU A 95 22.34 -45.69 -44.56
CA LEU A 95 21.51 -44.79 -43.74
C LEU A 95 22.38 -43.84 -42.89
N GLU A 96 23.48 -44.32 -42.33
CA GLU A 96 24.44 -43.48 -41.59
C GLU A 96 25.03 -42.39 -42.48
N LYS A 97 25.41 -42.72 -43.72
CA LYS A 97 25.88 -41.73 -44.70
C LYS A 97 24.79 -40.69 -45.02
N GLN A 98 23.54 -41.13 -45.22
CA GLN A 98 22.43 -40.20 -45.45
C GLN A 98 22.14 -39.29 -44.26
N ILE A 99 22.27 -39.78 -43.03
CA ILE A 99 22.12 -38.97 -41.81
C ILE A 99 23.26 -37.95 -41.72
N ALA A 100 24.50 -38.36 -41.97
CA ALA A 100 25.66 -37.46 -41.97
C ALA A 100 25.53 -36.36 -43.05
N GLU A 101 25.09 -36.73 -44.25
CA GLU A 101 24.79 -35.79 -45.34
C GLU A 101 23.64 -34.84 -44.99
N TRP A 102 22.62 -35.32 -44.28
CA TRP A 102 21.50 -34.48 -43.82
C TRP A 102 21.95 -33.44 -42.78
N TYR A 103 22.82 -33.81 -41.85
CA TYR A 103 23.37 -32.86 -40.87
C TYR A 103 24.33 -31.85 -41.49
N THR A 104 25.12 -32.25 -42.49
CA THR A 104 26.05 -31.34 -43.18
C THR A 104 25.36 -30.42 -44.18
N SER A 105 24.30 -30.88 -44.85
CA SER A 105 23.47 -30.04 -45.74
C SER A 105 22.57 -29.07 -44.97
N LYS A 106 22.28 -29.34 -43.70
CA LYS A 106 21.54 -28.43 -42.82
C LYS A 106 22.45 -27.33 -42.29
N THR A 107 22.73 -26.33 -43.11
CA THR A 107 23.33 -25.08 -42.60
C THR A 107 22.29 -24.39 -41.70
N VAL A 108 22.66 -24.12 -40.45
CA VAL A 108 21.83 -23.34 -39.54
C VAL A 108 21.83 -21.91 -40.07
N ILE A 109 20.74 -21.50 -40.71
CA ILE A 109 20.53 -20.12 -41.16
C ILE A 109 20.33 -19.25 -39.90
N SER A 110 21.44 -18.83 -39.30
CA SER A 110 21.45 -17.87 -38.21
C SER A 110 21.10 -16.50 -38.79
N HIS A 111 19.87 -16.04 -38.53
CA HIS A 111 19.47 -14.68 -38.88
C HIS A 111 20.09 -13.72 -37.86
N ASP A 112 20.69 -12.62 -38.34
CA ASP A 112 21.25 -11.61 -37.46
C ASP A 112 20.13 -10.72 -36.91
N TYR A 113 19.82 -10.88 -35.62
CA TYR A 113 18.79 -10.12 -34.90
C TYR A 113 19.34 -8.87 -34.20
N SER A 114 20.64 -8.56 -34.37
CA SER A 114 21.31 -7.46 -33.66
C SER A 114 20.60 -6.10 -33.85
N ALA A 115 20.19 -5.79 -35.08
CA ALA A 115 19.46 -4.55 -35.37
C ALA A 115 18.10 -4.47 -34.63
N TYR A 116 17.36 -5.58 -34.54
CA TYR A 116 16.10 -5.62 -33.79
C TYR A 116 16.35 -5.46 -32.29
N MET A 117 17.39 -6.08 -31.75
CA MET A 117 17.74 -5.92 -30.33
C MET A 117 18.09 -4.47 -29.98
N ALA A 118 18.85 -3.78 -30.83
CA ALA A 118 19.14 -2.36 -30.65
C ALA A 118 17.86 -1.49 -30.64
N THR A 119 16.91 -1.76 -31.55
CA THR A 119 15.62 -1.03 -31.54
C THR A 119 14.77 -1.33 -30.31
N ILE A 120 14.80 -2.58 -29.81
CA ILE A 120 14.08 -2.98 -28.59
C ILE A 120 14.67 -2.26 -27.38
N GLU A 121 16.01 -2.19 -27.28
CA GLU A 121 16.69 -1.48 -26.20
C GLU A 121 16.37 0.01 -26.20
N ASP A 122 16.40 0.67 -27.37
CA ASP A 122 16.00 2.09 -27.49
C ASP A 122 14.54 2.32 -27.08
N LEU A 123 13.62 1.43 -27.49
CA LEU A 123 12.22 1.51 -27.05
C LEU A 123 12.08 1.31 -25.54
N GLN A 124 12.83 0.37 -24.95
CA GLN A 124 12.85 0.17 -23.50
C GLN A 124 13.41 1.39 -22.75
N ASN A 125 14.45 2.03 -23.28
CA ASN A 125 14.99 3.29 -22.75
C ASN A 125 13.91 4.39 -22.75
N LYS A 126 13.23 4.59 -23.89
CA LYS A 126 12.15 5.58 -24.03
C LYS A 126 10.99 5.31 -23.08
N ILE A 127 10.60 4.04 -22.89
CA ILE A 127 9.54 3.67 -21.93
C ILE A 127 9.99 4.01 -20.50
N ARG A 128 11.23 3.71 -20.13
CA ARG A 128 11.77 4.03 -18.80
C ARG A 128 11.81 5.53 -18.54
N GLU A 129 12.29 6.31 -19.51
CA GLU A 129 12.30 7.77 -19.45
C GLU A 129 10.89 8.34 -19.31
N ALA A 130 9.95 7.90 -20.16
CA ALA A 130 8.56 8.31 -20.09
C ALA A 130 7.91 7.95 -18.75
N THR A 131 8.24 6.77 -18.19
CA THR A 131 7.76 6.34 -16.87
C THR A 131 8.31 7.24 -15.76
N MET A 132 9.59 7.60 -15.81
CA MET A 132 10.21 8.50 -14.83
C MET A 132 9.61 9.91 -14.89
N VAL A 133 9.38 10.45 -16.09
CA VAL A 133 8.70 11.73 -16.29
C VAL A 133 7.27 11.65 -15.75
N ASN A 134 6.55 10.57 -16.03
CA ASN A 134 5.18 10.39 -15.54
C ASN A 134 5.12 10.36 -14.00
N ILE A 135 6.02 9.61 -13.34
CA ILE A 135 6.15 9.59 -11.88
C ILE A 135 6.44 10.99 -11.34
N ARG A 136 7.37 11.73 -11.96
CA ARG A 136 7.69 13.10 -11.55
C ARG A 136 6.48 14.02 -11.65
N THR A 137 5.74 13.95 -12.74
CA THR A 137 4.51 14.74 -12.94
C THR A 137 3.45 14.38 -11.91
N TYR A 138 3.26 13.10 -11.58
CA TYR A 138 2.34 12.69 -10.51
C TYR A 138 2.72 13.27 -9.16
N LEU A 139 4.01 13.24 -8.80
CA LEU A 139 4.49 13.84 -7.55
C LEU A 139 4.27 15.35 -7.52
N GLU A 140 4.47 16.04 -8.64
CA GLU A 140 4.26 17.49 -8.75
C GLU A 140 2.76 17.85 -8.65
N ILE A 141 1.88 17.02 -9.23
CA ILE A 141 0.42 17.13 -9.07
C ILE A 141 0.03 16.96 -7.60
N ASP A 142 0.54 15.93 -6.93
CA ASP A 142 0.20 15.66 -5.53
C ASP A 142 0.75 16.75 -4.60
N ASN A 143 1.96 17.26 -4.86
CA ASN A 143 2.51 18.40 -4.14
C ASN A 143 1.64 19.66 -4.33
N SER A 144 1.23 19.94 -5.56
CA SER A 144 0.36 21.09 -5.87
C SER A 144 -1.01 20.96 -5.21
N LYS A 145 -1.58 19.75 -5.13
CA LYS A 145 -2.84 19.49 -4.43
C LYS A 145 -2.70 19.70 -2.92
N LEU A 146 -1.65 19.16 -2.31
CA LEU A 146 -1.38 19.36 -0.88
C LEU A 146 -1.20 20.84 -0.55
N ALA A 147 -0.47 21.59 -1.38
CA ALA A 147 -0.34 23.04 -1.21
C ALA A 147 -1.68 23.78 -1.35
N ALA A 148 -2.53 23.38 -2.30
CA ALA A 148 -3.86 23.95 -2.47
C ALA A 148 -4.78 23.67 -1.25
N ASP A 149 -4.75 22.45 -0.72
CA ASP A 149 -5.51 22.07 0.48
C ASP A 149 -5.01 22.82 1.72
N ASP A 150 -3.70 23.02 1.87
CA ASP A 150 -3.12 23.84 2.93
C ASP A 150 -3.59 25.29 2.85
N PHE A 151 -3.61 25.89 1.66
CA PHE A 151 -4.14 27.24 1.46
C PHE A 151 -5.64 27.33 1.71
N LYS A 152 -6.40 26.31 1.32
CA LYS A 152 -7.84 26.23 1.58
C LYS A 152 -8.11 26.18 3.09
N MET A 153 -7.42 25.32 3.83
CA MET A 153 -7.51 25.25 5.30
C MET A 153 -7.18 26.61 5.94
N LYS A 154 -6.07 27.25 5.52
CA LYS A 154 -5.70 28.58 6.02
C LYS A 154 -6.79 29.62 5.73
N TYR A 155 -7.33 29.63 4.51
CA TYR A 155 -8.41 30.52 4.12
C TYR A 155 -9.67 30.30 4.97
N GLU A 156 -10.08 29.05 5.20
CA GLU A 156 -11.25 28.73 6.02
C GLU A 156 -11.05 29.19 7.49
N THR A 157 -9.85 29.00 8.05
CA THR A 157 -9.53 29.48 9.40
C THR A 157 -9.53 31.01 9.50
N GLU A 158 -8.93 31.71 8.55
CA GLU A 158 -8.94 33.18 8.49
C GLU A 158 -10.35 33.73 8.28
N LEU A 159 -11.15 33.10 7.41
CA LEU A 159 -12.55 33.46 7.20
C LEU A 159 -13.35 33.32 8.50
N SER A 160 -13.17 32.22 9.23
CA SER A 160 -13.84 32.01 10.51
C SER A 160 -13.43 33.06 11.55
N MET A 161 -12.14 33.39 11.64
CA MET A 161 -11.66 34.44 12.56
C MET A 161 -12.20 35.81 12.16
N ARG A 162 -12.21 36.14 10.86
CA ARG A 162 -12.78 37.38 10.35
C ARG A 162 -14.27 37.50 10.70
N GLN A 163 -15.06 36.44 10.49
CA GLN A 163 -16.49 36.43 10.81
C GLN A 163 -16.73 36.62 12.32
N ALA A 164 -15.90 36.03 13.18
CA ALA A 164 -15.99 36.25 14.62
C ALA A 164 -15.73 37.73 14.99
N VAL A 165 -14.68 38.33 14.42
CA VAL A 165 -14.36 39.75 14.62
C VAL A 165 -15.45 40.67 14.07
N GLU A 166 -16.02 40.35 12.89
CA GLU A 166 -17.15 41.10 12.32
C GLU A 166 -18.39 41.02 13.21
N ALA A 167 -18.67 39.87 13.81
CA ALA A 167 -19.75 39.70 14.78
C ALA A 167 -19.51 40.53 16.05
N ASP A 168 -18.28 40.54 16.57
CA ASP A 168 -17.90 41.37 17.72
C ASP A 168 -18.05 42.86 17.42
N ILE A 169 -17.60 43.32 16.24
CA ILE A 169 -17.78 44.71 15.79
C ILE A 169 -19.27 45.07 15.70
N ALA A 170 -20.10 44.19 15.15
CA ALA A 170 -21.55 44.41 15.09
C ALA A 170 -22.16 44.48 16.50
N GLY A 171 -21.71 43.62 17.43
CA GLY A 171 -22.08 43.67 18.83
C GLY A 171 -21.69 44.97 19.52
N LEU A 172 -20.45 45.44 19.31
CA LEU A 172 -19.96 46.71 19.86
C LEU A 172 -20.73 47.92 19.31
N LYS A 173 -21.11 47.91 18.03
CA LYS A 173 -21.99 48.94 17.46
C LYS A 173 -23.35 48.96 18.15
N ARG A 174 -23.95 47.79 18.41
CA ARG A 174 -25.21 47.71 19.16
C ARG A 174 -25.09 48.26 20.58
N VAL A 175 -23.99 47.94 21.27
CA VAL A 175 -23.71 48.50 22.61
C VAL A 175 -23.53 50.02 22.55
N LEU A 176 -22.86 50.54 21.53
CA LEU A 176 -22.73 51.98 21.32
C LEU A 176 -24.09 52.66 21.11
N ASP A 177 -24.98 52.05 20.32
CA ASP A 177 -26.34 52.55 20.09
C ASP A 177 -27.15 52.53 21.41
N ASP A 178 -27.08 51.44 22.17
CA ASP A 178 -27.74 51.29 23.48
C ASP A 178 -27.23 52.35 24.49
N LEU A 179 -25.92 52.63 24.51
CA LEU A 179 -25.32 53.67 25.35
C LEU A 179 -25.72 55.08 24.89
N THR A 180 -25.84 55.30 23.59
CA THR A 180 -26.27 56.59 23.03
C THR A 180 -27.72 56.87 23.41
N MET A 181 -28.60 55.86 23.35
CA MET A 181 -29.98 55.96 23.84
C MET A 181 -30.03 56.27 25.34
N CYS A 182 -29.27 55.52 26.16
CA CYS A 182 -29.18 55.80 27.60
C CYS A 182 -28.70 57.24 27.89
N LYS A 183 -27.72 57.73 27.12
CA LYS A 183 -27.23 59.10 27.24
C LYS A 183 -28.32 60.11 26.92
N MET A 184 -29.05 59.93 25.81
CA MET A 184 -30.17 60.81 25.43
C MET A 184 -31.27 60.83 26.50
N ASP A 185 -31.61 59.68 27.07
CA ASP A 185 -32.60 59.59 28.16
C ASP A 185 -32.14 60.37 29.41
N LEU A 186 -30.87 60.25 29.79
CA LEU A 186 -30.29 61.00 30.91
C LEU A 186 -30.21 62.50 30.62
N GLU A 187 -29.86 62.91 29.41
CA GLU A 187 -29.86 64.32 28.98
C GLU A 187 -31.28 64.90 29.01
N SER A 188 -32.29 64.14 28.57
CA SER A 188 -33.69 64.54 28.68
C SER A 188 -34.12 64.72 30.14
N GLN A 189 -33.79 63.76 31.03
CA GLN A 189 -34.08 63.88 32.45
C GLN A 189 -33.38 65.09 33.08
N GLN A 190 -32.13 65.35 32.68
CA GLN A 190 -31.39 66.51 33.14
C GLN A 190 -32.08 67.82 32.72
N GLU A 191 -32.56 67.90 31.48
CA GLU A 191 -33.24 69.10 31.00
C GLU A 191 -34.60 69.30 31.67
N THR A 192 -35.40 68.23 31.83
CA THR A 192 -36.65 68.28 32.61
C THR A 192 -36.42 68.77 34.03
N LEU A 193 -35.38 68.27 34.72
CA LEU A 193 -35.05 68.73 36.08
C LEU A 193 -34.60 70.21 36.12
N LYS A 194 -33.92 70.70 35.08
CA LYS A 194 -33.58 72.13 34.98
C LYS A 194 -34.83 72.98 34.74
N GLU A 195 -35.74 72.55 33.88
CA GLU A 195 -37.02 73.22 33.64
C GLU A 195 -37.86 73.28 34.92
N GLU A 196 -37.97 72.17 35.64
CA GLU A 196 -38.64 72.10 36.95
C GLU A 196 -38.01 73.07 37.95
N LEU A 197 -36.67 73.16 38.00
CA LEU A 197 -35.96 74.09 38.88
C LEU A 197 -36.23 75.56 38.50
N ILE A 198 -36.27 75.89 37.21
CA ILE A 198 -36.62 77.24 36.73
C ILE A 198 -38.06 77.57 37.10
N MET A 199 -38.99 76.64 36.85
CA MET A 199 -40.41 76.80 37.20
C MET A 199 -40.59 76.99 38.71
N LEU A 200 -39.89 76.22 39.54
CA LEU A 200 -39.96 76.35 40.99
C LEU A 200 -39.40 77.69 41.48
N LYS A 201 -38.30 78.18 40.88
CA LYS A 201 -37.76 79.52 41.17
C LYS A 201 -38.73 80.62 40.78
N ARG A 202 -39.32 80.52 39.59
CA ARG A 202 -40.32 81.48 39.08
C ARG A 202 -41.55 81.51 39.98
N ASN A 203 -42.08 80.35 40.35
CA ASN A 203 -43.21 80.23 41.27
C ASN A 203 -42.86 80.83 42.64
N HIS A 204 -41.68 80.54 43.18
CA HIS A 204 -41.25 81.15 44.44
C HIS A 204 -41.12 82.66 44.36
N GLU A 205 -40.60 83.20 43.26
CA GLU A 205 -40.52 84.65 43.03
C GLU A 205 -41.91 85.29 42.91
N GLU A 206 -42.84 84.64 42.19
CA GLU A 206 -44.23 85.06 42.10
C GLU A 206 -44.93 85.00 43.47
N ASP A 207 -44.74 83.94 44.25
CA ASP A 207 -45.28 83.78 45.60
C ASP A 207 -44.71 84.85 46.54
N LEU A 208 -43.40 85.12 46.49
CA LEU A 208 -42.79 86.22 47.24
C LEU A 208 -43.30 87.58 46.78
N ALA A 209 -43.55 87.78 45.49
CA ALA A 209 -44.14 89.01 44.98
C ALA A 209 -45.60 89.17 45.41
N GLN A 210 -46.37 88.08 45.45
CA GLN A 210 -47.73 88.04 45.98
C GLN A 210 -47.75 88.29 47.49
N LEU A 211 -46.88 87.64 48.26
CA LEU A 211 -46.70 87.87 49.69
C LEU A 211 -46.26 89.31 49.96
N ARG A 212 -45.33 89.87 49.18
CA ARG A 212 -44.94 91.30 49.28
C ARG A 212 -46.10 92.24 48.92
N LYS A 213 -46.92 91.90 47.93
CA LYS A 213 -48.16 92.64 47.60
C LYS A 213 -49.19 92.54 48.74
N GLN A 214 -49.34 91.36 49.35
CA GLN A 214 -50.16 91.17 50.54
C GLN A 214 -49.59 91.94 51.74
N MET A 215 -48.27 92.01 51.88
CA MET A 215 -47.58 92.80 52.93
C MET A 215 -47.69 94.32 52.71
N SER A 216 -48.01 94.78 51.49
CA SER A 216 -48.25 96.20 51.17
C SER A 216 -49.70 96.63 51.35
N GLY A 217 -50.60 95.71 51.69
CA GLY A 217 -51.91 96.03 52.22
C GLY A 217 -51.80 96.06 53.74
N GLN A 218 -51.86 97.25 54.35
CA GLN A 218 -52.28 97.35 55.73
C GLN A 218 -53.77 96.95 55.76
N VAL A 219 -54.04 95.65 55.73
CA VAL A 219 -55.38 95.10 55.96
C VAL A 219 -55.60 95.19 57.46
N ASN A 220 -56.20 96.30 57.86
CA ASN A 220 -56.94 96.38 59.10
C ASN A 220 -58.06 95.32 59.02
N VAL A 221 -57.82 94.14 59.58
CA VAL A 221 -58.87 93.16 59.84
C VAL A 221 -59.57 93.61 61.11
N GLU A 222 -60.52 94.52 60.96
CA GLU A 222 -61.59 94.62 61.94
C GLU A 222 -62.39 93.33 61.83
N VAL A 223 -62.33 92.55 62.91
CA VAL A 223 -63.15 91.37 63.14
C VAL A 223 -64.59 91.86 63.27
N ASP A 224 -65.29 92.01 62.15
CA ASP A 224 -66.75 92.08 62.13
C ASP A 224 -67.29 90.68 62.40
N ALA A 225 -67.90 90.51 63.56
CA ALA A 225 -68.58 89.29 63.97
C ALA A 225 -69.87 89.14 63.14
N GLY A 226 -69.69 88.80 61.87
CA GLY A 226 -70.77 88.47 60.95
C GLY A 226 -71.44 87.16 61.36
N SER A 227 -72.66 87.31 61.89
CA SER A 227 -73.76 86.34 61.96
C SER A 227 -73.38 84.90 62.28
N GLN A 228 -73.58 84.49 63.54
CA GLN A 228 -73.85 83.14 64.02
C GLN A 228 -73.64 82.03 62.97
N VAL A 229 -72.38 81.74 62.64
CA VAL A 229 -72.07 80.61 61.76
C VAL A 229 -72.39 79.37 62.54
N ASP A 230 -73.28 78.56 62.00
CA ASP A 230 -73.72 77.30 62.59
C ASP A 230 -72.48 76.43 62.85
N LEU A 231 -72.04 76.42 64.12
CA LEU A 231 -70.85 75.69 64.58
C LEU A 231 -70.97 74.20 64.24
N ASN A 232 -72.20 73.69 64.13
CA ASN A 232 -72.45 72.35 63.65
C ASN A 232 -72.03 72.17 62.19
N ARG A 233 -72.25 73.15 61.30
CA ARG A 233 -71.82 73.07 59.90
C ARG A 233 -70.30 73.01 59.78
N ILE A 234 -69.57 73.88 60.47
CA ILE A 234 -68.09 73.87 60.47
C ILE A 234 -67.55 72.58 61.11
N MET A 235 -68.11 72.13 62.23
CA MET A 235 -67.68 70.86 62.85
C MET A 235 -68.00 69.65 61.97
N THR A 236 -69.06 69.72 61.16
CA THR A 236 -69.40 68.67 60.19
C THR A 236 -68.44 68.71 59.00
N GLU A 237 -68.11 69.89 58.46
CA GLU A 237 -67.11 70.06 57.40
C GLU A 237 -65.71 69.61 57.83
N ILE A 238 -65.30 69.90 59.08
CA ILE A 238 -64.03 69.43 59.63
C ILE A 238 -64.04 67.89 59.77
N ARG A 239 -65.13 67.31 60.28
CA ARG A 239 -65.26 65.84 60.34
C ARG A 239 -65.20 65.21 58.95
N GLU A 240 -65.95 65.75 57.99
CA GLU A 240 -65.97 65.27 56.61
C GLU A 240 -64.59 65.38 55.95
N HIS A 241 -63.85 66.47 56.20
CA HIS A 241 -62.47 66.62 55.73
C HIS A 241 -61.52 65.57 56.33
N TYR A 242 -61.60 65.31 57.63
CA TYR A 242 -60.78 64.27 58.28
C TYR A 242 -61.19 62.86 57.86
N GLU A 243 -62.48 62.57 57.72
CA GLU A 243 -62.97 61.29 57.20
C GLU A 243 -62.51 61.08 55.75
N ALA A 244 -62.58 62.10 54.90
CA ALA A 244 -62.07 62.05 53.54
C ALA A 244 -60.55 61.85 53.51
N LEU A 245 -59.80 62.49 54.41
CA LEU A 245 -58.34 62.32 54.51
C LEU A 245 -57.96 60.92 54.99
N ILE A 246 -58.68 60.37 55.97
CA ILE A 246 -58.49 59.00 56.46
C ILE A 246 -58.85 57.99 55.36
N ALA A 247 -59.95 58.19 54.64
CA ALA A 247 -60.35 57.35 53.53
C ALA A 247 -59.33 57.39 52.38
N LYS A 248 -58.81 58.57 52.06
CA LYS A 248 -57.74 58.76 51.08
C LYS A 248 -56.45 58.06 51.51
N ASN A 249 -55.98 58.29 52.74
CA ASN A 249 -54.78 57.63 53.28
C ASN A 249 -54.92 56.10 53.29
N ARG A 250 -56.09 55.57 53.66
CA ARG A 250 -56.36 54.12 53.61
C ARG A 250 -56.30 53.59 52.19
N LYS A 251 -56.89 54.30 51.22
CA LYS A 251 -56.86 53.92 49.80
C LYS A 251 -55.44 53.97 49.23
N ASP A 252 -54.68 55.01 49.56
CA ASP A 252 -53.30 55.19 49.09
C ASP A 252 -52.37 54.13 49.71
N LEU A 253 -52.55 53.79 50.98
CA LEU A 253 -51.82 52.71 51.67
C LEU A 253 -52.13 51.34 51.05
N GLU A 254 -53.40 51.05 50.77
CA GLU A 254 -53.83 49.81 50.11
C GLU A 254 -53.24 49.72 48.69
N GLN A 255 -53.28 50.79 47.91
CA GLN A 255 -52.67 50.84 46.58
C GLN A 255 -51.15 50.66 46.63
N TRP A 256 -50.49 51.29 47.60
CA TRP A 256 -49.06 51.14 47.81
C TRP A 256 -48.72 49.68 48.17
N HIS A 257 -49.46 49.08 49.10
CA HIS A 257 -49.27 47.69 49.51
C HIS A 257 -49.52 46.72 48.35
N GLN A 258 -50.63 46.86 47.63
CA GLN A 258 -50.93 46.06 46.44
C GLN A 258 -49.86 46.21 45.36
N SER A 259 -49.35 47.42 45.14
CA SER A 259 -48.27 47.67 44.18
C SER A 259 -46.99 46.95 44.61
N LYS A 260 -46.66 46.94 45.91
CA LYS A 260 -45.47 46.26 46.43
C LYS A 260 -45.60 44.75 46.41
N VAL A 261 -46.77 44.21 46.74
CA VAL A 261 -47.07 42.78 46.61
C VAL A 261 -46.99 42.36 45.14
N ARG A 262 -47.58 43.13 44.21
CA ARG A 262 -47.53 42.85 42.77
C ARG A 262 -46.10 42.90 42.23
N HIS A 263 -45.31 43.88 42.63
CA HIS A 263 -43.90 43.98 42.24
C HIS A 263 -43.09 42.77 42.73
N LYS A 264 -43.24 42.37 44.00
CA LYS A 264 -42.57 41.18 44.53
C LYS A 264 -43.05 39.91 43.85
N ALA A 265 -44.35 39.76 43.60
CA ALA A 265 -44.91 38.60 42.90
C ALA A 265 -44.37 38.48 41.46
N LYS A 266 -44.26 39.60 40.73
CA LYS A 266 -43.60 39.64 39.41
C LYS A 266 -42.14 39.23 39.49
N GLY A 267 -41.37 39.81 40.41
CA GLY A 267 -39.96 39.45 40.60
C GLY A 267 -39.75 37.96 40.96
N VAL A 268 -40.61 37.39 41.81
CA VAL A 268 -40.58 35.96 42.13
C VAL A 268 -40.93 35.10 40.92
N ALA A 269 -41.92 35.50 40.10
CA ALA A 269 -42.27 34.78 38.89
C ALA A 269 -41.11 34.78 37.87
N GLU A 270 -40.54 35.95 37.58
CA GLU A 270 -39.38 36.11 36.70
C GLU A 270 -38.16 35.32 37.20
N GLN A 271 -37.88 35.38 38.51
CA GLN A 271 -36.79 34.62 39.09
C GLN A 271 -37.04 33.11 39.00
N THR A 272 -38.29 32.66 39.19
CA THR A 272 -38.66 31.24 39.06
C THR A 272 -38.50 30.77 37.62
N THR A 273 -38.94 31.55 36.62
CA THR A 273 -38.77 31.20 35.21
C THR A 273 -37.29 31.15 34.83
N ASN A 274 -36.48 32.12 35.28
CA ASN A 274 -35.05 32.14 35.00
C ASN A 274 -34.31 30.96 35.65
N LEU A 275 -34.73 30.56 36.85
CA LEU A 275 -34.16 29.39 37.53
C LEU A 275 -34.55 28.09 36.81
N GLN A 276 -35.79 28.00 36.30
CA GLN A 276 -36.23 26.88 35.48
C GLN A 276 -35.46 26.77 34.16
N THR A 277 -35.26 27.89 33.44
CA THR A 277 -34.51 27.89 32.17
C THR A 277 -33.05 27.52 32.40
N SER A 278 -32.40 28.09 33.43
CA SER A 278 -31.03 27.73 33.79
C SER A 278 -30.91 26.24 34.17
N HIS A 279 -31.90 25.69 34.90
CA HIS A 279 -31.93 24.28 35.24
C HIS A 279 -32.07 23.38 33.99
N THR A 280 -32.90 23.77 33.01
CA THR A 280 -33.02 23.02 31.75
C THR A 280 -31.74 23.10 30.93
N GLU A 281 -31.09 24.25 30.84
CA GLU A 281 -29.80 24.42 30.15
C GLU A 281 -28.71 23.55 30.79
N ILE A 282 -28.60 23.54 32.13
CA ILE A 282 -27.65 22.69 32.84
C ILE A 282 -27.93 21.21 32.55
N LYS A 283 -29.20 20.79 32.49
CA LYS A 283 -29.57 19.41 32.19
C LYS A 283 -29.21 19.04 30.75
N GLU A 284 -29.44 19.92 29.79
CA GLU A 284 -29.06 19.73 28.40
C GLU A 284 -27.54 19.63 28.24
N LEU A 285 -26.78 20.52 28.88
CA LEU A 285 -25.31 20.48 28.90
C LEU A 285 -24.77 19.19 29.54
N LYS A 286 -25.40 18.69 30.61
CA LYS A 286 -25.03 17.39 31.20
C LYS A 286 -25.31 16.24 30.25
N ASN A 287 -26.44 16.26 29.54
CA ASN A 287 -26.78 15.23 28.57
C ASN A 287 -25.82 15.25 27.35
N THR A 288 -25.44 16.42 26.85
CA THR A 288 -24.46 16.54 25.75
C THR A 288 -23.07 16.10 26.20
N LEU A 289 -22.64 16.45 27.41
CA LEU A 289 -21.39 15.97 27.99
C LEU A 289 -21.39 14.43 28.08
N GLN A 290 -22.47 13.83 28.61
CA GLN A 290 -22.58 12.39 28.70
C GLN A 290 -22.57 11.71 27.32
N LYS A 291 -23.23 12.31 26.32
CA LYS A 291 -23.18 11.83 24.94
C LYS A 291 -21.75 11.83 24.40
N TYR A 292 -21.02 12.94 24.54
CA TYR A 292 -19.63 13.03 24.09
C TYR A 292 -18.70 12.08 24.86
N GLN A 293 -18.94 11.85 26.16
CA GLN A 293 -18.21 10.85 26.94
C GLN A 293 -18.38 9.44 26.38
N ILE A 294 -19.60 9.06 25.99
CA ILE A 294 -19.90 7.74 25.40
C ILE A 294 -19.27 7.63 24.01
N GLU A 295 -19.37 8.67 23.19
CA GLU A 295 -18.72 8.72 21.87
C GLU A 295 -17.20 8.58 22.00
N LEU A 296 -16.58 9.26 22.97
CA LEU A 296 -15.15 9.14 23.26
C LEU A 296 -14.78 7.70 23.66
N GLN A 297 -15.52 7.07 24.57
CA GLN A 297 -15.27 5.68 24.98
C GLN A 297 -15.46 4.70 23.82
N SER A 298 -16.45 4.93 22.96
CA SER A 298 -16.68 4.14 21.74
C SER A 298 -15.49 4.26 20.77
N HIS A 299 -15.04 5.49 20.50
CA HIS A 299 -13.87 5.74 19.65
C HIS A 299 -12.58 5.14 20.23
N GLN A 300 -12.38 5.21 21.54
CA GLN A 300 -11.24 4.55 22.20
C GLN A 300 -11.29 3.04 22.02
N SER A 301 -12.46 2.43 22.22
CA SER A 301 -12.64 0.98 22.02
C SER A 301 -12.40 0.57 20.57
N MET A 302 -12.91 1.36 19.61
CA MET A 302 -12.67 1.16 18.18
C MET A 302 -11.18 1.26 17.85
N LYS A 303 -10.50 2.30 18.33
CA LYS A 303 -9.05 2.48 18.15
C LYS A 303 -8.27 1.27 18.66
N SER A 304 -8.53 0.82 19.89
CA SER A 304 -7.85 -0.36 20.46
C SER A 304 -8.10 -1.63 19.64
N SER A 305 -9.32 -1.82 19.11
CA SER A 305 -9.62 -2.97 18.24
C SER A 305 -8.85 -2.93 16.91
N LEU A 306 -8.71 -1.74 16.31
CA LEU A 306 -7.97 -1.55 15.06
C LEU A 306 -6.47 -1.72 15.28
N GLU A 307 -5.92 -1.20 16.37
CA GLU A 307 -4.52 -1.40 16.76
C GLU A 307 -4.21 -2.87 17.01
N ALA A 308 -5.11 -3.61 17.67
CA ALA A 308 -4.97 -5.05 17.88
C ALA A 308 -4.99 -5.82 16.55
N SER A 309 -5.90 -5.49 15.64
CA SER A 309 -5.95 -6.12 14.31
C SER A 309 -4.71 -5.79 13.48
N LEU A 310 -4.22 -4.55 13.51
CA LEU A 310 -2.97 -4.16 12.87
C LEU A 310 -1.80 -5.01 13.40
N LEU A 311 -1.66 -5.12 14.72
CA LEU A 311 -0.61 -5.90 15.36
C LEU A 311 -0.69 -7.38 14.95
N GLU A 312 -1.89 -7.97 14.96
CA GLU A 312 -2.12 -9.35 14.52
C GLU A 312 -1.70 -9.57 13.07
N THR A 313 -2.09 -8.67 12.16
CA THR A 313 -1.69 -8.76 10.75
C THR A 313 -0.17 -8.63 10.58
N GLN A 314 0.45 -7.68 11.28
CA GLN A 314 1.91 -7.50 11.25
C GLN A 314 2.63 -8.75 11.77
N GLN A 315 2.19 -9.33 12.88
CA GLN A 315 2.74 -10.57 13.42
C GLN A 315 2.59 -11.74 12.45
N ARG A 316 1.42 -11.86 11.79
CA ARG A 316 1.18 -12.89 10.78
C ARG A 316 2.13 -12.75 9.59
N TYR A 317 2.31 -11.53 9.07
CA TYR A 317 3.22 -11.29 7.95
C TYR A 317 4.69 -11.49 8.36
N ALA A 318 5.08 -11.09 9.57
CA ALA A 318 6.41 -11.35 10.10
C ALA A 318 6.70 -12.86 10.21
N ALA A 319 5.74 -13.65 10.68
CA ALA A 319 5.85 -15.11 10.73
C ALA A 319 5.95 -15.74 9.32
N GLN A 320 5.17 -15.25 8.35
CA GLN A 320 5.28 -15.70 6.96
C GLN A 320 6.63 -15.37 6.35
N LEU A 321 7.15 -14.17 6.60
CA LEU A 321 8.46 -13.75 6.12
C LEU A 321 9.57 -14.60 6.74
N SER A 322 9.50 -14.87 8.05
CA SER A 322 10.42 -15.78 8.73
C SER A 322 10.39 -17.18 8.12
N GLY A 323 9.20 -17.74 7.87
CA GLY A 323 9.08 -19.06 7.24
C GLY A 323 9.65 -19.10 5.81
N LEU A 324 9.47 -18.03 5.03
CA LEU A 324 10.11 -17.92 3.71
C LEU A 324 11.64 -17.81 3.82
N GLN A 325 12.15 -17.05 4.79
CA GLN A 325 13.57 -16.95 5.07
C GLN A 325 14.18 -18.31 5.45
N ASP A 326 13.48 -19.12 6.25
CA ASP A 326 13.91 -20.47 6.60
C ASP A 326 13.99 -21.39 5.36
N VAL A 327 13.05 -21.25 4.41
CA VAL A 327 13.09 -22.00 3.15
C VAL A 327 14.27 -21.54 2.27
N VAL A 328 14.49 -20.24 2.15
CA VAL A 328 15.61 -19.68 1.37
C VAL A 328 16.95 -20.16 1.94
N THR A 329 17.16 -20.01 3.25
CA THR A 329 18.38 -20.46 3.93
C THR A 329 18.58 -21.97 3.81
N GLY A 330 17.51 -22.77 3.86
CA GLY A 330 17.56 -24.20 3.59
C GLY A 330 18.01 -24.54 2.17
N LEU A 331 17.51 -23.82 1.16
CA LEU A 331 17.92 -23.99 -0.24
C LEU A 331 19.36 -23.53 -0.48
N GLU A 332 19.78 -22.42 0.12
CA GLU A 332 21.17 -21.93 0.07
C GLU A 332 22.14 -22.96 0.67
N ALA A 333 21.78 -23.58 1.80
CA ALA A 333 22.56 -24.65 2.41
C ALA A 333 22.65 -25.89 1.50
N GLN A 334 21.56 -26.28 0.84
CA GLN A 334 21.55 -27.37 -0.14
C GLN A 334 22.45 -27.07 -1.35
N LEU A 335 22.37 -25.86 -1.91
CA LEU A 335 23.21 -25.42 -3.02
C LEU A 335 24.69 -25.41 -2.63
N SER A 336 25.02 -24.92 -1.43
CA SER A 336 26.38 -24.95 -0.90
C SER A 336 26.90 -26.38 -0.75
N SER A 337 26.10 -27.29 -0.20
CA SER A 337 26.46 -28.71 -0.08
C SER A 337 26.67 -29.37 -1.44
N LEU A 338 25.78 -29.13 -2.41
CA LEU A 338 25.93 -29.67 -3.77
C LEU A 338 27.20 -29.14 -4.44
N SER A 339 27.50 -27.85 -4.27
CA SER A 339 28.71 -27.24 -4.83
C SER A 339 29.97 -27.86 -4.24
N GLU A 340 30.00 -28.12 -2.94
CA GLU A 340 31.12 -28.81 -2.30
C GLU A 340 31.26 -30.26 -2.78
N ASN A 341 30.13 -30.98 -2.95
CA ASN A 341 30.14 -32.34 -3.51
C ASN A 341 30.65 -32.37 -4.96
N ILE A 342 30.30 -31.38 -5.78
CA ILE A 342 30.81 -31.24 -7.15
C ILE A 342 32.34 -31.03 -7.10
N ARG A 343 32.81 -30.11 -6.27
CA ARG A 343 34.24 -29.83 -6.09
C ARG A 343 35.01 -31.06 -5.61
N GLU A 344 34.43 -31.84 -4.70
CA GLU A 344 35.02 -33.11 -4.23
C GLU A 344 35.10 -34.14 -5.37
N ASN A 345 34.06 -34.25 -6.19
CA ASN A 345 34.05 -35.14 -7.35
C ASN A 345 35.07 -34.72 -8.41
N GLU A 346 35.19 -33.42 -8.71
CA GLU A 346 36.21 -32.88 -9.60
C GLU A 346 37.61 -33.28 -9.15
N LEU A 347 37.91 -33.17 -7.84
CA LEU A 347 39.18 -33.61 -7.27
C LEU A 347 39.39 -35.13 -7.46
N LYS A 348 38.36 -35.95 -7.21
CA LYS A 348 38.43 -37.41 -7.41
C LYS A 348 38.68 -37.77 -8.87
N TYR A 349 38.01 -37.10 -9.81
CA TYR A 349 38.21 -37.32 -11.25
C TYR A 349 39.59 -36.85 -11.71
N SER A 350 40.09 -35.73 -11.20
CA SER A 350 41.45 -35.25 -11.49
C SER A 350 42.50 -36.26 -11.01
N ASN A 351 42.37 -36.79 -9.79
CA ASN A 351 43.26 -37.82 -9.28
C ASN A 351 43.19 -39.12 -10.09
N LEU A 352 41.99 -39.55 -10.49
CA LEU A 352 41.83 -40.74 -11.31
C LEU A 352 42.45 -40.55 -12.71
N LEU A 353 42.32 -39.35 -13.28
CA LEU A 353 42.94 -39.00 -14.55
C LEU A 353 44.47 -39.07 -14.45
N ASP A 354 45.06 -38.55 -13.37
CA ASP A 354 46.51 -38.61 -13.13
C ASP A 354 47.02 -40.06 -12.96
N ILE A 355 46.29 -40.91 -12.25
CA ILE A 355 46.61 -42.33 -12.14
C ILE A 355 46.50 -43.01 -13.51
N LYS A 356 45.44 -42.70 -14.28
CA LYS A 356 45.23 -43.26 -15.61
C LYS A 356 46.37 -42.88 -16.55
N THR A 357 46.74 -41.60 -16.63
CA THR A 357 47.84 -41.14 -17.49
C THR A 357 49.15 -41.82 -17.09
N ARG A 358 49.42 -42.00 -15.78
CA ARG A 358 50.59 -42.75 -15.31
C ARG A 358 50.58 -44.22 -15.76
N LEU A 359 49.45 -44.92 -15.61
CA LEU A 359 49.31 -46.31 -16.06
C LEU A 359 49.43 -46.44 -17.59
N GLU A 360 48.90 -45.48 -18.34
CA GLU A 360 49.05 -45.45 -19.81
C GLU A 360 50.52 -45.31 -20.21
N LEU A 361 51.31 -44.52 -19.48
CA LEU A 361 52.77 -44.44 -19.67
C LEU A 361 53.46 -45.78 -19.37
N GLU A 362 53.13 -46.44 -18.26
CA GLU A 362 53.68 -47.75 -17.91
C GLU A 362 53.35 -48.81 -18.99
N ILE A 363 52.10 -48.85 -19.48
CA ILE A 363 51.70 -49.77 -20.56
C ILE A 363 52.45 -49.46 -21.86
N SER A 364 52.63 -48.17 -22.20
CA SER A 364 53.39 -47.78 -23.38
C SER A 364 54.84 -48.25 -23.31
N GLU A 365 55.43 -48.19 -22.12
CA GLU A 365 56.79 -48.67 -21.85
C GLU A 365 56.86 -50.19 -21.89
N TYR A 366 55.88 -50.89 -21.31
CA TYR A 366 55.79 -52.34 -21.42
C TYR A 366 55.66 -52.82 -22.87
N ARG A 367 54.87 -52.14 -23.70
CA ARG A 367 54.77 -52.43 -25.15
C ARG A 367 56.12 -52.22 -25.85
N ARG A 368 56.81 -51.11 -25.54
CA ARG A 368 58.16 -50.82 -26.06
C ARG A 368 59.17 -51.93 -25.73
N LEU A 369 59.12 -52.48 -24.52
CA LEU A 369 60.01 -53.56 -24.09
C LEU A 369 59.64 -54.90 -24.75
N LEU A 370 58.34 -55.18 -24.96
CA LEU A 370 57.87 -56.41 -25.60
C LEU A 370 58.14 -56.43 -27.12
N ASP A 371 58.07 -55.27 -27.78
CA ASP A 371 58.24 -55.16 -29.24
C ASP A 371 59.71 -55.31 -29.69
N GLY A 372 60.67 -55.44 -28.76
CA GLY A 372 62.08 -55.68 -29.08
C GLY A 372 62.76 -54.47 -29.74
N GLU A 373 63.47 -53.68 -28.93
CA GLU A 373 64.49 -52.67 -29.31
C GLU A 373 64.73 -52.36 -30.81
N ASP A 374 63.93 -51.47 -31.40
CA ASP A 374 64.40 -50.54 -32.44
C ASP A 374 64.88 -49.24 -31.75
N VAL A 375 66.04 -49.33 -31.09
CA VAL A 375 66.68 -48.25 -30.29
C VAL A 375 66.91 -46.96 -31.09
N SER A 376 66.90 -47.02 -32.42
CA SER A 376 67.21 -45.88 -33.29
C SER A 376 66.06 -44.88 -33.48
N ILE A 377 64.78 -45.29 -33.32
CA ILE A 377 63.63 -44.38 -33.55
C ILE A 377 63.24 -43.60 -32.28
N LEU A 378 63.64 -44.09 -31.10
CA LEU A 378 63.24 -43.53 -29.82
C LEU A 378 64.04 -42.29 -29.41
N ILE A 379 65.30 -42.14 -29.84
CA ILE A 379 66.08 -40.94 -29.54
C ILE A 379 65.47 -39.71 -30.22
N PHE A 380 64.99 -39.85 -31.47
CA PHE A 380 64.36 -38.74 -32.19
C PHE A 380 62.97 -38.36 -31.66
N LYS A 381 62.16 -39.32 -31.17
CA LYS A 381 60.84 -39.00 -30.58
C LYS A 381 60.93 -38.50 -29.14
N ASN A 382 61.87 -39.00 -28.33
CA ASN A 382 62.00 -38.63 -26.92
C ASN A 382 62.63 -37.22 -26.77
N ILE A 383 63.60 -36.85 -27.61
CA ILE A 383 64.13 -35.48 -27.65
C ILE A 383 63.05 -34.48 -28.11
N ASN A 384 62.18 -34.87 -29.06
CA ASN A 384 61.10 -34.00 -29.52
C ASN A 384 59.94 -33.84 -28.51
N TRP A 385 59.85 -34.73 -27.51
CA TRP A 385 58.85 -34.63 -26.44
C TRP A 385 59.39 -33.86 -25.22
N PHE A 386 60.69 -33.97 -24.91
CA PHE A 386 61.33 -33.21 -23.82
C PHE A 386 61.74 -31.78 -24.20
N ILE A 387 61.97 -31.48 -25.48
CA ILE A 387 62.16 -30.11 -25.98
C ILE A 387 60.84 -29.59 -26.57
N ASN A 388 59.75 -29.61 -25.78
CA ASN A 388 58.62 -28.71 -25.97
C ASN A 388 57.65 -28.73 -24.76
N PRO A 389 57.98 -28.05 -23.65
CA PRO A 389 56.95 -27.53 -22.75
C PRO A 389 56.31 -26.25 -23.29
N ALA A 390 56.75 -25.74 -24.45
CA ALA A 390 56.39 -24.46 -25.01
C ALA A 390 56.05 -24.57 -26.51
N CYS A 391 55.03 -25.36 -26.85
CA CYS A 391 54.30 -25.10 -28.09
C CYS A 391 53.46 -23.84 -27.85
N LEU A 392 54.15 -22.71 -27.99
CA LEU A 392 53.75 -21.48 -28.63
C LEU A 392 52.29 -21.49 -29.13
N PHE A 393 51.35 -21.03 -28.30
CA PHE A 393 50.25 -20.26 -28.85
C PHE A 393 50.84 -18.93 -29.32
N ALA A 394 51.46 -18.93 -30.51
CA ALA A 394 51.68 -17.68 -31.24
C ALA A 394 50.31 -17.21 -31.72
N VAL A 395 49.72 -16.30 -30.97
CA VAL A 395 48.54 -15.56 -31.44
C VAL A 395 49.03 -14.63 -32.54
N VAL A 396 48.97 -15.10 -33.79
CA VAL A 396 49.16 -14.25 -34.97
C VAL A 396 47.87 -13.46 -35.17
N THR A 397 47.82 -12.24 -34.63
CA THR A 397 46.75 -11.29 -34.93
C THR A 397 46.89 -10.77 -36.36
N LYS A 398 46.05 -11.28 -37.26
CA LYS A 398 45.88 -10.72 -38.61
C LYS A 398 44.94 -9.52 -38.53
N THR A 399 45.48 -8.31 -38.59
CA THR A 399 44.68 -7.10 -38.74
C THR A 399 44.34 -6.91 -40.23
N ILE A 400 43.08 -7.12 -40.57
CA ILE A 400 42.55 -6.89 -41.92
C ILE A 400 41.94 -5.49 -41.92
N VAL A 401 42.56 -4.55 -42.64
CA VAL A 401 42.00 -3.21 -42.86
C VAL A 401 41.26 -3.23 -44.18
N VAL A 402 39.96 -3.00 -44.13
CA VAL A 402 39.09 -2.89 -45.29
C VAL A 402 38.72 -1.42 -45.45
N GLU A 403 39.16 -0.79 -46.52
CA GLU A 403 38.70 0.54 -46.90
C GLU A 403 37.58 0.40 -47.94
N GLU A 404 36.38 0.83 -47.56
CA GLU A 404 35.22 0.90 -48.45
C GLU A 404 34.89 2.36 -48.74
N THR A 405 34.87 2.72 -50.02
CA THR A 405 34.37 4.02 -50.47
C THR A 405 32.90 3.90 -50.87
N ILE A 406 32.05 4.64 -50.16
CA ILE A 406 30.59 4.60 -50.32
C ILE A 406 30.14 5.91 -50.99
N VAL A 407 29.44 5.79 -52.12
CA VAL A 407 28.70 6.90 -52.75
C VAL A 407 27.28 6.40 -53.00
N ASP A 408 26.28 7.17 -52.55
CA ASP A 408 24.83 6.89 -52.68
C ASP A 408 24.39 5.47 -52.24
N GLY A 409 24.93 5.00 -51.13
CA GLY A 409 24.42 3.80 -50.44
C GLY A 409 24.68 2.47 -51.15
N LYS A 410 25.52 2.43 -52.19
CA LYS A 410 26.04 1.19 -52.80
C LYS A 410 27.58 1.19 -52.80
N VAL A 411 28.17 0.05 -52.44
CA VAL A 411 29.64 -0.15 -52.42
C VAL A 411 30.12 -0.31 -53.86
N VAL A 412 30.94 0.62 -54.36
CA VAL A 412 31.39 0.66 -55.78
C VAL A 412 32.79 0.05 -55.96
N SER A 413 33.60 0.00 -54.91
CA SER A 413 34.89 -0.71 -54.90
C SER A 413 35.30 -1.11 -53.48
N SER A 414 35.79 -2.33 -53.31
CA SER A 414 36.36 -2.83 -52.06
C SER A 414 37.78 -3.34 -52.32
N SER A 415 38.74 -2.88 -51.53
CA SER A 415 40.14 -3.29 -51.60
C SER A 415 40.60 -3.74 -50.22
N SER A 416 41.09 -4.98 -50.12
CA SER A 416 41.62 -5.55 -48.87
C SER A 416 43.13 -5.73 -48.96
N SER A 417 43.87 -5.14 -48.02
CA SER A 417 45.31 -5.36 -47.89
C SER A 417 45.63 -6.02 -46.54
N SER A 418 46.33 -7.14 -46.58
CA SER A 418 46.78 -7.87 -45.40
C SER A 418 48.26 -7.65 -45.16
N LYS A 419 48.63 -7.11 -44.00
CA LYS A 419 50.02 -7.12 -43.52
C LYS A 419 50.12 -8.09 -42.34
N VAL A 420 51.09 -9.00 -42.43
CA VAL A 420 51.49 -9.85 -41.32
C VAL A 420 52.58 -9.10 -40.57
N VAL A 421 52.35 -8.84 -39.29
CA VAL A 421 53.41 -8.38 -38.38
C VAL A 421 53.78 -9.61 -37.58
N ASP A 422 54.99 -10.12 -37.82
CA ASP A 422 55.56 -11.26 -37.11
C ASP A 422 55.95 -10.91 -35.67
#